data_AF-A0AAU4IAG2-F1
#
_entry.id   AF-A0AAU4IAG2-F1
#
_cell.length_a   1.000
_cell.length_b   1.000
_cell.length_c   1.000
_cell.angle_alpha   90.00
_cell.angle_beta   90.00
_cell.angle_gamma   90.00
#
_symmetry.space_group_name_H-M   'P 1'
#
loop_
_entity.id
_entity.type
_entity.pdbx_description
1 polymer ?
#
loop_
_entity_poly.entity_id
_entity_poly.type
_entity_poly.pdbx_seq_one_letter_code
_entity_poly.pdbx_strand_id
1 'polypeptide(L)'
;MNTSAGPPAVTGSAAVTGPADFDGEAVFGPLRDAGVRDVLLPGFIDRDGPLPLVRPLGSTVYLALADGGHIRLDAVRGEGQLTLSRTDAPRCPPEHEDDDEFAVVPYGPHFLGDDSDIHAVTRVRYVLDGAGARLPGAFRCAELSFQYGGRLFLDPMYYWGIRLQGAGAYEQWLAHHRDRPGHGPYTEHAWHPQAPADTAAPAGAVAPAGGVAPAGEAAPG
;
A
#
# COMPACT_ATOMS: atom_id res chain seq x y z
N MET A 1 -39.19 25.26 -2.07
CA MET A 1 -39.34 23.79 -1.89
C MET A 1 -38.18 23.13 -2.63
N ASN A 2 -37.14 22.73 -1.90
CA ASN A 2 -35.96 22.06 -2.49
C ASN A 2 -36.14 20.55 -2.33
N THR A 3 -36.28 19.85 -3.46
CA THR A 3 -36.26 18.39 -3.52
C THR A 3 -34.81 17.91 -3.44
N SER A 4 -34.46 17.31 -2.30
CA SER A 4 -33.23 16.55 -2.11
C SER A 4 -33.30 15.28 -2.97
N ALA A 5 -32.43 15.18 -3.98
CA ALA A 5 -32.24 13.95 -4.73
C ALA A 5 -31.31 13.03 -3.92
N GLY A 6 -31.79 11.84 -3.57
CA GLY A 6 -31.00 10.82 -2.89
C GLY A 6 -29.85 10.30 -3.77
N PRO A 7 -28.80 9.73 -3.17
CA PRO A 7 -27.64 9.24 -3.91
C PRO A 7 -28.04 8.08 -4.84
N PRO A 8 -27.45 8.00 -6.06
CA PRO A 8 -27.75 6.91 -6.98
C PRO A 8 -27.23 5.58 -6.43
N ALA A 9 -28.05 4.54 -6.58
CA ALA A 9 -27.68 3.17 -6.26
C ALA A 9 -26.54 2.72 -7.19
N VAL A 10 -25.39 2.36 -6.60
CA VAL A 10 -24.26 1.76 -7.32
C VAL A 10 -24.68 0.35 -7.73
N THR A 11 -25.04 0.19 -8.99
CA THR A 11 -25.43 -1.10 -9.57
C THR A 11 -24.16 -1.89 -9.91
N GLY A 12 -24.19 -3.20 -9.64
CA GLY A 12 -23.04 -4.09 -9.61
C GLY A 12 -22.08 -3.99 -10.80
N SER A 13 -20.78 -3.90 -10.47
CA SER A 13 -19.67 -3.96 -11.39
C SER A 13 -19.60 -5.33 -12.06
N ALA A 14 -19.92 -5.41 -13.34
CA ALA A 14 -19.54 -6.54 -14.16
C ALA A 14 -18.02 -6.53 -14.29
N ALA A 15 -17.36 -7.64 -13.95
CA ALA A 15 -15.92 -7.80 -14.08
C ALA A 15 -15.53 -7.64 -15.55
N VAL A 16 -15.11 -6.43 -15.94
CA VAL A 16 -14.41 -6.21 -17.20
C VAL A 16 -13.05 -6.88 -17.03
N THR A 17 -12.83 -7.92 -17.82
CA THR A 17 -11.53 -8.59 -17.92
C THR A 17 -10.50 -7.53 -18.27
N GLY A 18 -9.52 -7.33 -17.38
CA GLY A 18 -8.44 -6.36 -17.60
C GLY A 18 -7.64 -6.70 -18.87
N PRO A 19 -6.67 -5.87 -19.27
CA PRO A 19 -5.69 -6.26 -20.28
C PRO A 19 -5.16 -7.66 -19.94
N ALA A 20 -5.15 -8.56 -20.93
CA ALA A 20 -4.99 -10.01 -20.76
C ALA A 20 -3.72 -10.44 -19.99
N ASP A 21 -2.78 -9.52 -19.81
CA ASP A 21 -1.43 -9.78 -19.31
C ASP A 21 -1.15 -9.22 -17.90
N PHE A 22 -2.10 -8.52 -17.26
CA PHE A 22 -1.89 -8.10 -15.86
C PHE A 22 -2.22 -9.23 -14.90
N ASP A 23 -1.18 -9.84 -14.34
CA ASP A 23 -1.30 -10.81 -13.25
C ASP A 23 -1.15 -10.10 -11.89
N GLY A 24 -2.28 -9.86 -11.23
CA GLY A 24 -2.31 -9.27 -9.91
C GLY A 24 -1.57 -10.09 -8.85
N GLU A 25 -1.46 -11.41 -9.02
CA GLU A 25 -0.68 -12.24 -8.10
C GLU A 25 0.82 -12.04 -8.31
N ALA A 26 1.29 -11.99 -9.56
CA ALA A 26 2.69 -11.72 -9.84
C ALA A 26 3.12 -10.34 -9.29
N VAL A 27 2.23 -9.34 -9.33
CA VAL A 27 2.52 -7.98 -8.86
C VAL A 27 2.36 -7.84 -7.33
N PHE A 28 1.21 -8.23 -6.78
CA PHE A 28 0.88 -7.97 -5.37
C PHE A 28 1.15 -9.17 -4.44
N GLY A 29 1.45 -10.35 -4.99
CA GLY A 29 1.83 -11.54 -4.22
C GLY A 29 2.91 -11.32 -3.15
N PRO A 30 3.96 -10.48 -3.38
CA PRO A 30 4.93 -10.14 -2.34
C PRO A 30 4.34 -9.51 -1.06
N LEU A 31 3.09 -9.01 -1.10
CA LEU A 31 2.38 -8.45 0.05
C LEU A 31 1.58 -9.49 0.85
N ARG A 32 1.40 -10.72 0.33
CA ARG A 32 0.42 -11.70 0.84
C ARG A 32 0.61 -12.08 2.31
N ASP A 33 1.87 -12.23 2.72
CA ASP A 33 2.25 -12.57 4.09
C ASP A 33 3.17 -11.51 4.70
N ALA A 34 3.29 -10.37 4.03
CA ALA A 34 4.16 -9.30 4.45
C ALA A 34 3.44 -8.42 5.46
N GLY A 35 3.96 -8.41 6.69
CA GLY A 35 3.60 -7.40 7.67
C GLY A 35 4.29 -6.08 7.34
N VAL A 36 3.53 -5.00 7.12
CA VAL A 36 4.07 -3.66 6.88
C VAL A 36 4.24 -2.95 8.22
N ARG A 37 5.47 -2.48 8.49
CA ARG A 37 5.82 -1.72 9.69
C ARG A 37 5.75 -0.21 9.48
N ASP A 38 6.10 0.25 8.28
CA ASP A 38 6.18 1.68 8.00
C ASP A 38 6.02 1.97 6.50
N VAL A 39 5.67 3.21 6.18
CA VAL A 39 5.74 3.79 4.85
C VAL A 39 6.93 4.74 4.86
N LEU A 40 7.93 4.48 4.03
CA LEU A 40 9.17 5.24 4.00
C LEU A 40 9.26 6.10 2.75
N LEU A 41 9.65 7.35 2.93
CA LEU A 41 9.92 8.29 1.86
C LEU A 41 11.43 8.51 1.71
N PRO A 42 12.05 8.09 0.60
CA PRO A 42 13.44 8.44 0.32
C PRO A 42 13.53 9.93 0.03
N GLY A 43 14.70 10.53 0.28
CA GLY A 43 14.94 11.94 0.04
C GLY A 43 16.37 12.33 0.36
N PHE A 44 16.57 13.64 0.46
CA PHE A 44 17.88 14.23 0.77
C PHE A 44 17.77 15.26 1.88
N ILE A 45 18.83 15.42 2.66
CA ILE A 45 18.96 16.53 3.61
C ILE A 45 19.73 17.65 2.93
N ASP A 46 19.00 18.69 2.52
CA ASP A 46 19.57 19.95 2.06
C ASP A 46 20.08 20.74 3.27
N ARG A 47 21.39 21.02 3.28
CA ARG A 47 22.09 21.72 4.36
C ARG A 47 22.59 23.11 3.96
N ASP A 48 22.25 23.59 2.77
CA ASP A 48 22.73 24.88 2.26
C ASP A 48 22.01 26.07 2.91
N GLY A 49 20.81 25.81 3.46
CA GLY A 49 20.01 26.80 4.17
C GLY A 49 20.42 27.01 5.65
N PRO A 50 19.81 28.01 6.32
CA PRO A 50 20.03 28.25 7.76
C PRO A 50 19.49 27.12 8.65
N LEU A 51 18.65 26.23 8.09
CA LEU A 51 18.10 25.05 8.74
C LEU A 51 18.19 23.88 7.75
N PRO A 52 18.60 22.68 8.21
CA PRO A 52 18.57 21.49 7.38
C PRO A 52 17.12 21.14 7.01
N LEU A 53 16.87 20.87 5.74
CA LEU A 53 15.55 20.52 5.22
C LEU A 53 15.58 19.13 4.58
N VAL A 54 14.62 18.28 4.94
CA VAL A 54 14.43 17.02 4.24
C VAL A 54 13.59 17.26 2.99
N ARG A 55 14.11 16.85 1.84
CA ARG A 55 13.46 16.93 0.53
C ARG A 55 13.15 15.53 0.02
N PRO A 56 11.90 15.06 0.20
CA PRO A 56 11.49 13.75 -0.30
C PRO A 56 11.58 13.66 -1.82
N LEU A 57 12.05 12.52 -2.31
CA LEU A 57 11.93 12.10 -3.70
C LEU A 57 10.53 11.56 -3.92
N GLY A 58 9.64 12.38 -4.47
CA GLY A 58 8.25 11.98 -4.66
C GLY A 58 8.07 10.81 -5.64
N SER A 59 9.05 10.45 -6.47
CA SER A 59 8.90 9.38 -7.46
C SER A 59 8.93 7.96 -6.90
N THR A 60 9.34 7.78 -5.64
CA THR A 60 9.51 6.44 -5.04
C THR A 60 8.98 6.42 -3.62
N VAL A 61 8.29 5.35 -3.26
CA VAL A 61 7.78 5.09 -1.91
C VAL A 61 8.19 3.69 -1.53
N TYR A 62 8.61 3.47 -0.29
CA TYR A 62 8.86 2.13 0.21
C TYR A 62 7.84 1.74 1.29
N LEU A 63 7.46 0.47 1.32
CA LEU A 63 6.84 -0.14 2.48
C LEU A 63 7.90 -0.97 3.20
N ALA A 64 8.20 -0.61 4.44
CA ALA A 64 9.12 -1.37 5.29
C ALA A 64 8.40 -2.62 5.80
N LEU A 65 9.01 -3.79 5.62
CA LEU A 65 8.40 -5.07 5.99
C LEU A 65 8.93 -5.59 7.33
N ALA A 66 8.14 -6.47 7.96
CA ALA A 66 8.45 -7.09 9.23
C ALA A 66 9.70 -7.99 9.17
N ASP A 67 10.00 -8.55 8.01
CA ASP A 67 11.17 -9.41 7.77
C ASP A 67 12.44 -8.61 7.44
N GLY A 68 12.38 -7.27 7.48
CA GLY A 68 13.49 -6.37 7.16
C GLY A 68 13.63 -6.05 5.67
N GLY A 69 12.84 -6.70 4.80
CA GLY A 69 12.77 -6.34 3.39
C GLY A 69 11.92 -5.09 3.15
N HIS A 70 11.87 -4.67 1.88
CA HIS A 70 11.10 -3.51 1.45
C HIS A 70 10.32 -3.82 0.18
N ILE A 71 9.11 -3.25 0.07
CA ILE A 71 8.41 -3.12 -1.20
C ILE A 71 8.64 -1.72 -1.72
N ARG A 72 9.22 -1.61 -2.91
CA ARG A 72 9.47 -0.36 -3.63
C ARG A 72 8.33 -0.13 -4.61
N LEU A 73 7.68 1.02 -4.51
CA LEU A 73 6.73 1.53 -5.49
C LEU A 73 7.35 2.71 -6.21
N ASP A 74 7.46 2.63 -7.53
CA ASP A 74 8.03 3.69 -8.36
C ASP A 74 6.98 4.26 -9.31
N ALA A 75 6.95 5.58 -9.43
CA ALA A 75 6.26 6.25 -10.52
C ALA A 75 7.06 6.07 -11.82
N VAL A 76 6.42 5.48 -12.82
CA VAL A 76 6.95 5.39 -14.18
C VAL A 76 6.94 6.80 -14.78
N ARG A 77 8.13 7.38 -14.95
CA ARG A 77 8.32 8.78 -15.39
C ARG A 77 7.48 9.10 -16.63
N GLY A 78 6.66 10.14 -16.53
CA GLY A 78 5.86 10.67 -17.64
C GLY A 78 4.64 9.85 -18.03
N GLU A 79 4.45 8.66 -17.45
CA GLU A 79 3.36 7.75 -17.82
C GLU A 79 2.21 7.75 -16.81
N GLY A 80 2.45 8.26 -15.61
CA GLY A 80 1.46 8.25 -14.55
C GLY A 80 1.04 6.84 -14.19
N GLN A 81 1.99 5.90 -14.20
CA GLN A 81 1.81 4.52 -13.79
C GLN A 81 2.73 4.24 -12.60
N LEU A 82 2.41 3.23 -11.83
CA LEU A 82 3.19 2.68 -10.74
C LEU A 82 3.69 1.29 -11.13
N THR A 83 4.91 0.97 -10.72
CA THR A 83 5.41 -0.40 -10.64
C THR A 83 5.66 -0.75 -9.18
N LEU A 84 5.66 -2.05 -8.89
CA LEU A 84 5.95 -2.60 -7.57
C LEU A 84 7.06 -3.64 -7.69
N SER A 85 8.06 -3.55 -6.82
CA SER A 85 9.14 -4.53 -6.73
C SER A 85 9.56 -4.77 -5.29
N ARG A 86 10.18 -5.92 -5.01
CA ARG A 86 10.81 -6.19 -3.71
C ARG A 86 12.28 -5.77 -3.77
N THR A 87 12.78 -5.19 -2.67
CA THR A 87 14.18 -4.81 -2.53
C THR A 87 14.64 -4.98 -1.09
N ASP A 88 15.97 -5.07 -0.89
CA ASP A 88 16.54 -5.29 0.43
C ASP A 88 16.59 -4.00 1.25
N ALA A 89 16.77 -2.84 0.60
CA ALA A 89 16.88 -1.54 1.26
C ALA A 89 16.50 -0.37 0.33
N PRO A 90 16.06 0.77 0.88
CA PRO A 90 16.00 2.03 0.14
C PRO A 90 17.37 2.40 -0.43
N ARG A 91 17.39 2.96 -1.63
CA ARG A 91 18.64 3.37 -2.31
C ARG A 91 18.52 4.79 -2.82
N CYS A 92 19.64 5.50 -2.77
CA CYS A 92 19.79 6.77 -3.48
C CYS A 92 19.64 6.52 -5.00
N PRO A 93 18.83 7.30 -5.72
CA PRO A 93 18.82 7.26 -7.17
C PRO A 93 20.18 7.74 -7.73
N PRO A 94 20.70 7.09 -8.79
CA PRO A 94 22.00 7.46 -9.38
C PRO A 94 22.11 8.94 -9.78
N GLU A 95 21.01 9.58 -10.17
CA GLU A 95 20.98 11.00 -10.56
C GLU A 95 21.23 11.99 -9.41
N HIS A 96 21.32 11.53 -8.17
CA HIS A 96 21.44 12.36 -6.97
C HIS A 96 22.60 11.94 -6.05
N GLU A 97 23.56 11.17 -6.55
CA GLU A 97 24.67 10.64 -5.73
C GLU A 97 25.69 11.71 -5.28
N ASP A 98 25.71 12.89 -5.90
CA ASP A 98 26.92 13.72 -5.90
C ASP A 98 26.99 14.89 -4.90
N ASP A 99 25.90 15.33 -4.25
CA ASP A 99 25.98 16.54 -3.39
C ASP A 99 25.22 16.49 -2.06
N ASP A 100 24.12 15.76 -1.94
CA ASP A 100 23.27 15.78 -0.75
C ASP A 100 23.30 14.48 0.08
N GLU A 101 23.12 14.60 1.40
CA GLU A 101 23.00 13.44 2.30
C GLU A 101 21.68 12.70 2.06
N PHE A 102 21.76 11.48 1.51
CA PHE A 102 20.58 10.62 1.34
C PHE A 102 19.96 10.26 2.70
N ALA A 103 18.65 10.44 2.81
CA ALA A 103 17.88 10.15 4.00
C ALA A 103 16.58 9.43 3.67
N VAL A 104 16.03 8.73 4.65
CA VAL A 104 14.75 8.03 4.56
C VAL A 104 13.88 8.48 5.72
N VAL A 105 12.67 8.94 5.41
CA VAL A 105 11.74 9.51 6.39
C VAL A 105 10.61 8.52 6.66
N PRO A 106 10.35 8.16 7.93
CA PRO A 106 9.16 7.41 8.30
C PRO A 106 7.92 8.30 8.11
N TYR A 107 6.92 7.75 7.43
CA TYR A 107 5.70 8.45 7.05
C TYR A 107 4.45 7.57 7.27
N GLY A 108 4.64 6.36 7.77
CA GLY A 108 3.61 5.38 8.09
C GLY A 108 2.55 5.81 9.10
N PRO A 109 2.87 6.59 10.16
CA PRO A 109 1.86 6.96 11.17
C PRO A 109 0.62 7.66 10.60
N HIS A 110 0.74 8.34 9.44
CA HIS A 110 -0.38 8.95 8.75
C HIS A 110 -1.39 7.95 8.16
N PHE A 111 -1.02 6.69 7.98
CA PHE A 111 -1.80 5.66 7.28
C PHE A 111 -2.02 4.39 8.10
N LEU A 112 -1.07 4.05 8.96
CA LEU A 112 -1.04 2.83 9.76
C LEU A 112 -1.61 3.05 11.17
N GLY A 113 -1.58 4.29 11.67
CA GLY A 113 -1.96 4.64 13.05
C GLY A 113 -0.73 4.88 13.94
N ASP A 114 -0.97 5.14 15.22
CA ASP A 114 0.08 5.47 16.21
C ASP A 114 0.74 4.24 16.84
N ASP A 115 0.23 3.04 16.56
CA ASP A 115 0.74 1.81 17.14
C ASP A 115 1.99 1.37 16.35
N SER A 116 3.05 0.96 17.06
CA SER A 116 4.28 0.39 16.48
C SER A 116 4.07 -1.03 15.93
N ASP A 117 2.87 -1.29 15.42
CA ASP A 117 2.37 -2.60 15.09
C ASP A 117 2.76 -3.01 13.67
N ILE A 118 2.66 -4.31 13.43
CA ILE A 118 2.85 -4.91 12.13
C ILE A 118 1.48 -5.02 11.46
N HIS A 119 1.30 -4.36 10.33
CA HIS A 119 0.02 -4.30 9.62
C HIS A 119 0.05 -5.17 8.36
N ALA A 120 -0.72 -6.27 8.36
CA ALA A 120 -0.91 -7.04 7.14
C ALA A 120 -1.73 -6.24 6.10
N VAL A 121 -1.36 -6.31 4.82
CA VAL A 121 -2.23 -5.84 3.74
C VAL A 121 -3.37 -6.83 3.60
N THR A 122 -4.62 -6.36 3.61
CA THR A 122 -5.83 -7.19 3.51
C THR A 122 -6.52 -7.09 2.15
N ARG A 123 -6.21 -6.01 1.40
CA ARG A 123 -6.75 -5.76 0.08
C ARG A 123 -5.88 -4.74 -0.65
N VAL A 124 -5.74 -4.91 -1.96
CA VAL A 124 -5.26 -3.87 -2.87
C VAL A 124 -6.34 -3.59 -3.90
N ARG A 125 -6.87 -2.37 -3.91
CA ARG A 125 -7.69 -1.88 -5.04
C ARG A 125 -6.79 -1.13 -5.98
N TYR A 126 -6.90 -1.35 -7.27
CA TYR A 126 -6.04 -0.70 -8.24
C TYR A 126 -6.77 -0.43 -9.53
N VAL A 127 -6.24 0.50 -10.32
CA VAL A 127 -6.79 0.88 -11.62
C VAL A 127 -5.81 0.49 -12.70
N LEU A 128 -6.31 -0.10 -13.78
CA LEU A 128 -5.56 -0.30 -15.02
C LEU A 128 -6.01 0.70 -16.07
N ASP A 129 -5.07 1.10 -16.94
CA ASP A 129 -5.37 1.92 -18.12
C ASP A 129 -6.03 1.04 -19.19
N GLY A 130 -7.13 1.50 -19.78
CA GLY A 130 -7.82 0.82 -20.88
C GLY A 130 -6.99 0.72 -22.17
N ALA A 131 -5.95 1.55 -22.32
CA ALA A 131 -4.97 1.40 -23.40
C ALA A 131 -3.98 0.22 -23.19
N GLY A 132 -4.08 -0.47 -22.06
CA GLY A 132 -3.12 -1.50 -21.63
C GLY A 132 -1.95 -0.89 -20.87
N ALA A 133 -1.32 -1.69 -20.01
CA ALA A 133 -0.12 -1.28 -19.31
C ALA A 133 1.03 -1.07 -20.32
N ARG A 134 1.77 0.03 -20.21
CA ARG A 134 2.94 0.29 -21.08
C ARG A 134 4.15 -0.54 -20.67
N LEU A 135 4.15 -1.01 -19.43
CA LEU A 135 5.16 -1.88 -18.84
C LEU A 135 4.47 -3.07 -18.18
N PRO A 136 5.08 -4.27 -18.21
CA PRO A 136 4.57 -5.44 -17.48
C PRO A 136 4.38 -5.14 -15.99
N GLY A 137 3.22 -5.50 -15.46
CA GLY A 137 2.89 -5.30 -14.04
C GLY A 137 2.68 -3.85 -13.61
N ALA A 138 2.68 -2.89 -14.54
CA ALA A 138 2.38 -1.49 -14.21
C ALA A 138 0.86 -1.26 -14.08
N PHE A 139 0.49 -0.41 -13.12
CA PHE A 139 -0.90 -0.04 -12.84
C PHE A 139 -1.01 1.48 -12.65
N ARG A 140 -2.20 2.05 -12.78
CA ARG A 140 -2.40 3.50 -12.76
C ARG A 140 -2.25 4.10 -11.37
N CYS A 141 -2.95 3.52 -10.40
CA CYS A 141 -2.95 3.92 -9.00
C CYS A 141 -3.41 2.73 -8.16
N ALA A 142 -3.16 2.76 -6.85
CA ALA A 142 -3.62 1.72 -5.93
C ALA A 142 -3.97 2.26 -4.55
N GLU A 143 -4.96 1.64 -3.90
CA GLU A 143 -5.28 1.78 -2.48
C GLU A 143 -4.99 0.46 -1.78
N LEU A 144 -4.07 0.49 -0.81
CA LEU A 144 -3.80 -0.61 0.10
C LEU A 144 -4.69 -0.43 1.32
N SER A 145 -5.43 -1.49 1.68
CA SER A 145 -6.14 -1.60 2.95
C SER A 145 -5.33 -2.46 3.89
N PHE A 146 -5.11 -1.98 5.10
CA PHE A 146 -4.34 -2.66 6.13
C PHE A 146 -5.24 -3.30 7.18
N GLN A 147 -4.69 -4.26 7.93
CA GLN A 147 -5.27 -4.71 9.18
C GLN A 147 -5.54 -3.51 10.10
N TYR A 148 -6.63 -3.57 10.86
CA TYR A 148 -7.11 -2.50 11.75
C TYR A 148 -7.65 -1.24 11.02
N GLY A 149 -7.84 -1.30 9.71
CA GLY A 149 -8.60 -0.31 8.95
C GLY A 149 -7.78 0.85 8.37
N GLY A 150 -6.46 0.85 8.57
CA GLY A 150 -5.55 1.78 7.90
C GLY A 150 -5.66 1.71 6.38
N ARG A 151 -5.41 2.83 5.70
CA ARG A 151 -5.48 2.93 4.23
C ARG A 151 -4.37 3.82 3.68
N LEU A 152 -3.76 3.37 2.59
CA LEU A 152 -2.78 4.13 1.81
C LEU A 152 -3.17 4.13 0.34
N PHE A 153 -3.52 5.29 -0.18
CA PHE A 153 -3.72 5.54 -1.59
C PHE A 153 -2.46 6.15 -2.21
N LEU A 154 -2.02 5.57 -3.33
CA LEU A 154 -0.85 5.98 -4.11
C LEU A 154 -1.29 6.43 -5.51
N ASP A 155 -1.04 7.70 -5.84
CA ASP A 155 -1.37 8.31 -7.13
C ASP A 155 -0.12 8.91 -7.79
N PRO A 156 0.43 8.32 -8.87
CA PRO A 156 1.63 8.81 -9.55
C PRO A 156 1.37 10.01 -10.45
N MET A 157 0.13 10.51 -10.55
CA MET A 157 -0.24 11.63 -11.44
C MET A 157 0.00 13.00 -10.83
N TYR A 158 0.57 13.08 -9.63
CA TYR A 158 0.90 14.35 -9.04
C TYR A 158 2.18 14.91 -9.64
N TYR A 159 2.22 16.22 -9.86
CA TYR A 159 3.33 16.89 -10.56
C TYR A 159 4.70 16.61 -9.92
N TRP A 160 4.73 16.38 -8.61
CA TRP A 160 5.94 16.09 -7.85
C TRP A 160 6.18 14.59 -7.59
N GLY A 161 5.42 13.69 -8.22
CA GLY A 161 5.57 12.24 -8.12
C GLY A 161 4.33 11.51 -7.59
N ILE A 162 4.54 10.57 -6.68
CA ILE A 162 3.51 9.78 -6.02
C ILE A 162 2.89 10.61 -4.90
N ARG A 163 1.61 10.96 -5.05
CA ARG A 163 0.82 11.56 -4.00
C ARG A 163 0.26 10.47 -3.08
N LEU A 164 0.57 10.59 -1.79
CA LEU A 164 0.09 9.70 -0.73
C LEU A 164 -1.12 10.31 -0.03
N GLN A 165 -2.18 9.52 0.13
CA GLN A 165 -3.40 9.94 0.81
C GLN A 165 -4.05 8.78 1.57
N GLY A 166 -4.90 9.10 2.55
CA GLY A 166 -5.61 8.10 3.35
C GLY A 166 -6.96 7.71 2.78
N ALA A 167 -7.86 7.30 3.68
CA ALA A 167 -9.22 6.86 3.36
C ALA A 167 -10.01 7.89 2.53
N GLY A 168 -10.76 7.41 1.54
CA GLY A 168 -11.63 8.22 0.67
C GLY A 168 -10.93 8.86 -0.53
N ALA A 169 -9.59 8.85 -0.56
CA ALA A 169 -8.84 9.45 -1.66
C ALA A 169 -8.98 8.69 -2.98
N TYR A 170 -9.08 7.35 -2.93
CA TYR A 170 -9.30 6.51 -4.10
C TYR A 170 -10.64 6.84 -4.78
N GLU A 171 -11.71 6.98 -3.99
CA GLU A 171 -13.05 7.35 -4.48
C GLU A 171 -13.04 8.76 -5.09
N GLN A 172 -12.39 9.73 -4.42
CA GLN A 172 -12.25 11.08 -4.95
C GLN A 172 -11.47 11.09 -6.27
N TRP A 173 -10.39 10.32 -6.35
CA TRP A 173 -9.59 10.17 -7.55
C TRP A 173 -10.43 9.60 -8.70
N LEU A 174 -11.19 8.53 -8.44
CA LEU A 174 -12.09 7.92 -9.45
C LEU A 174 -13.15 8.90 -9.93
N ALA A 175 -13.83 9.60 -9.01
CA ALA A 175 -14.85 10.58 -9.36
C ALA A 175 -14.28 11.71 -10.23
N HIS A 176 -13.02 12.09 -10.00
CA HIS A 176 -12.35 13.15 -10.75
C HIS A 176 -11.86 12.71 -12.14
N HIS A 177 -11.47 11.44 -12.29
CA HIS A 177 -10.78 10.96 -13.49
C HIS A 177 -11.67 10.14 -14.43
N ARG A 178 -12.74 9.48 -13.92
CA ARG A 178 -13.60 8.57 -14.71
C ARG A 178 -14.16 9.20 -15.98
N ASP A 179 -14.51 10.49 -15.94
CA ASP A 179 -15.16 11.18 -17.06
C ASP A 179 -14.23 12.14 -17.81
N ARG A 180 -12.92 12.13 -17.52
CA ARG A 180 -11.98 13.07 -18.15
C ARG A 180 -11.52 12.61 -19.53
N PRO A 181 -11.69 13.43 -20.58
CA PRO A 181 -11.17 13.12 -21.90
C PRO A 181 -9.63 13.06 -21.89
N GLY A 182 -9.06 12.08 -22.60
CA GLY A 182 -7.61 11.93 -22.77
C GLY A 182 -6.94 10.87 -21.90
N HIS A 183 -7.69 10.22 -21.00
CA HIS A 183 -7.13 9.26 -20.04
C HIS A 183 -7.61 7.81 -20.18
N GLY A 184 -8.32 7.51 -21.28
CA GLY A 184 -8.84 6.17 -21.57
C GLY A 184 -9.93 5.72 -20.59
N PRO A 185 -10.67 4.66 -20.92
CA PRO A 185 -11.54 4.03 -19.94
C PRO A 185 -10.68 3.39 -18.84
N TYR A 186 -11.02 3.64 -17.59
CA TYR A 186 -10.36 3.00 -16.45
C TYR A 186 -11.09 1.72 -16.05
N THR A 187 -10.32 0.67 -15.78
CA THR A 187 -10.87 -0.56 -15.18
C THR A 187 -10.38 -0.70 -13.75
N GLU A 188 -11.33 -0.80 -12.83
CA GLU A 188 -11.05 -1.05 -11.42
C GLU A 188 -10.91 -2.55 -11.17
N HIS A 189 -9.89 -2.90 -10.38
CA HIS A 189 -9.63 -4.27 -9.96
C HIS A 189 -9.39 -4.32 -8.46
N ALA A 190 -9.53 -5.51 -7.90
CA ALA A 190 -9.17 -5.77 -6.52
C ALA A 190 -8.37 -7.07 -6.44
N TRP A 191 -7.24 -7.00 -5.75
CA TRP A 191 -6.48 -8.15 -5.31
C TRP A 191 -6.68 -8.34 -3.82
N HIS A 192 -6.83 -9.59 -3.42
CA HIS A 192 -6.91 -9.99 -2.02
C HIS A 192 -5.84 -11.04 -1.79
N PRO A 193 -5.04 -10.93 -0.71
CA PRO A 193 -4.22 -12.03 -0.28
C PRO A 193 -5.16 -13.15 0.11
N GLN A 194 -5.24 -14.20 -0.71
CA GLN A 194 -5.91 -15.41 -0.25
C GLN A 194 -5.03 -15.97 0.87
N ALA A 195 -5.65 -16.43 1.95
CA ALA A 195 -4.91 -17.28 2.87
C ALA A 195 -4.26 -18.40 2.04
N PRO A 196 -2.98 -18.77 2.29
CA PRO A 196 -2.40 -19.94 1.65
C PRO A 196 -3.40 -21.08 1.84
N ALA A 197 -3.85 -21.67 0.74
CA ALA A 197 -4.87 -22.72 0.74
C ALA A 197 -4.43 -23.78 1.74
N ASP A 198 -5.07 -23.79 2.90
CA ASP A 198 -4.74 -24.51 4.12
C ASP A 198 -3.38 -25.23 4.10
N THR A 199 -2.42 -24.66 4.82
CA THR A 199 -1.63 -25.53 5.71
C THR A 199 -2.65 -26.14 6.65
N ALA A 200 -3.30 -27.23 6.22
CA ALA A 200 -4.26 -27.95 7.01
C ALA A 200 -3.60 -28.19 8.36
N ALA A 201 -4.13 -27.55 9.40
CA ALA A 201 -3.66 -27.80 10.75
C ALA A 201 -3.61 -29.32 10.90
N PRO A 202 -2.47 -29.93 11.29
CA PRO A 202 -2.44 -31.36 11.50
C PRO A 202 -3.55 -31.66 12.50
N ALA A 203 -4.52 -32.45 12.07
CA ALA A 203 -5.64 -32.92 12.89
C ALA A 203 -5.05 -33.76 14.03
N GLY A 204 -4.63 -33.11 15.12
CA GLY A 204 -3.83 -33.77 16.15
C GLY A 204 -3.38 -32.91 17.32
N ALA A 205 -3.85 -31.66 17.49
CA ALA A 205 -3.63 -30.95 18.74
C ALA A 205 -4.55 -31.51 19.83
N VAL A 206 -4.04 -32.53 20.53
CA VAL A 206 -4.63 -33.11 21.74
C VAL A 206 -4.84 -31.99 22.77
N ALA A 207 -6.07 -31.85 23.25
CA ALA A 207 -6.40 -30.92 24.32
C ALA A 207 -5.52 -31.18 25.56
N PRO A 208 -4.96 -30.14 26.21
CA PRO A 208 -4.27 -30.33 27.48
C PRO A 208 -5.28 -30.80 28.53
N ALA A 209 -5.08 -32.03 29.00
CA ALA A 209 -5.83 -32.58 30.10
C ALA A 209 -5.49 -31.83 31.39
N GLY A 210 -6.52 -31.34 32.06
CA GLY A 210 -6.60 -31.39 33.53
C GLY A 210 -5.87 -30.31 34.30
N GLY A 211 -6.65 -29.42 34.90
CA GLY A 211 -6.18 -28.42 35.84
C GLY A 211 -5.42 -28.97 37.05
N VAL A 212 -4.51 -28.14 37.55
CA VAL A 212 -3.95 -28.25 38.89
C VAL A 212 -4.61 -27.15 39.73
N ALA A 213 -5.30 -27.56 40.80
CA ALA A 213 -5.92 -26.67 41.77
C ALA A 213 -4.87 -25.90 42.59
N PRO A 214 -5.14 -24.65 43.01
CA PRO A 214 -4.23 -23.91 43.87
C PRO A 214 -4.26 -24.48 45.31
N ALA A 215 -3.07 -24.86 45.81
CA ALA A 215 -2.86 -25.19 47.22
C ALA A 215 -2.90 -23.91 48.08
N GLY A 216 -3.51 -24.05 49.26
CA GLY A 216 -3.92 -22.96 50.13
C GLY A 216 -2.80 -22.16 50.79
N GLU A 217 -3.16 -20.92 51.06
CA GLU A 217 -2.45 -19.90 51.83
C GLU A 217 -2.51 -20.21 53.33
N ALA A 218 -1.34 -20.28 53.98
CA ALA A 218 -1.21 -20.44 55.43
C ALA A 218 -0.94 -19.07 56.09
N ALA A 219 -1.74 -18.75 57.11
CA ALA A 219 -1.66 -17.53 57.90
C ALA A 219 -0.41 -17.45 58.80
N PRO A 220 0.10 -16.25 59.12
CA PRO A 220 1.16 -16.07 60.12
C PRO A 220 0.59 -15.96 61.54
N GLY A 221 1.28 -16.57 62.49
CA GLY A 221 1.17 -16.30 63.93
C GLY A 221 2.18 -15.26 64.39
#